data_AF-A0A1M6HTY8-F1
#
_entry.id   AF-A0A1M6HTY8-F1
#
_cell.length_a   1.000
_cell.length_b   1.000
_cell.length_c   1.000
_cell.angle_alpha   90.00
_cell.angle_beta   90.00
_cell.angle_gamma   90.00
#
_symmetry.space_group_name_H-M   'P 1'
#
loop_
_entity.id
_entity.type
_entity.pdbx_description
1 polymer ?
#
loop_
_entity_poly.entity_id
_entity_poly.type
_entity_poly.pdbx_seq_one_letter_code
_entity_poly.pdbx_strand_id
1 'polypeptide(L)'
;MKKILILLILIFSINPSIAKCSMIGMSFFPETKEISLNSMFIIQGYAFSQKTIKSFKENKVYLKSENGEFVELNLQEILIGQKKLSQAIFCPATELKPNTKYHLKFSENNENETDETSIYELDKKESEKVYWITTNNKSVESLNSDITLEFEKTQITHYGCDPEAYAIFNIKNNPDSEIWYKT
;
A
#
# COMPACT_ATOMS: atom_id res chain seq x y z
N MET A 1 11.79 45.51 34.74
CA MET A 1 10.41 45.15 34.35
C MET A 1 10.25 44.91 32.83
N LYS A 2 10.73 45.80 31.94
CA LYS A 2 10.64 45.60 30.47
C LYS A 2 11.23 44.26 29.97
N LYS A 3 12.38 43.82 30.48
CA LYS A 3 13.01 42.54 30.08
C LYS A 3 12.21 41.30 30.51
N ILE A 4 11.52 41.37 31.65
CA ILE A 4 10.66 40.30 32.15
C ILE A 4 9.37 40.21 31.30
N LEU A 5 8.82 41.37 30.91
CA LEU A 5 7.65 41.43 30.02
C LEU A 5 7.95 40.84 28.64
N ILE A 6 9.13 41.12 28.07
CA ILE A 6 9.58 40.55 26.79
C ILE A 6 9.74 39.03 26.90
N LEU A 7 10.32 38.55 27.99
CA LEU A 7 10.47 37.11 28.24
C LEU A 7 9.12 36.40 28.35
N LEU A 8 8.16 37.02 29.05
CA LEU A 8 6.78 36.52 29.14
C LEU A 8 6.12 36.44 27.76
N ILE A 9 6.21 37.50 26.94
CA ILE A 9 5.62 37.51 25.59
C ILE A 9 6.23 36.41 24.72
N LEU A 10 7.54 36.15 24.82
CA LEU A 10 8.23 35.09 24.08
C LEU A 10 7.78 33.68 24.48
N ILE A 11 7.50 33.44 25.77
CA ILE A 11 7.03 32.14 26.25
C ILE A 11 5.56 31.91 25.85
N PHE A 12 4.73 32.96 25.88
CA PHE A 12 3.32 32.87 25.50
C PHE A 12 3.06 32.86 23.99
N SER A 13 4.07 33.17 23.17
CA SER A 13 3.96 33.12 21.70
C SER A 13 4.38 31.77 21.09
N ILE A 14 4.78 30.80 21.92
CA ILE A 14 5.09 29.43 21.48
C ILE A 14 3.77 28.68 21.29
N ASN A 15 3.18 28.79 20.10
CA ASN A 15 2.07 27.91 19.71
C ASN A 15 2.65 26.51 19.42
N PRO A 16 2.20 25.44 20.11
CA PRO A 16 2.62 24.10 19.76
C PRO A 16 2.08 23.75 18.37
N SER A 17 2.98 23.67 17.39
CA SER A 17 2.65 23.14 16.07
C SER A 17 2.55 21.62 16.17
N ILE A 18 1.34 21.11 16.37
CA ILE A 18 1.07 19.68 16.34
C ILE A 18 0.95 19.27 14.87
N ALA A 19 2.02 18.71 14.31
CA ALA A 19 1.93 18.06 13.01
C ALA A 19 1.06 16.80 13.15
N LYS A 20 0.00 16.69 12.35
CA LYS A 20 -0.78 15.44 12.23
C LYS A 20 0.04 14.45 11.41
N CYS A 21 0.95 13.72 12.06
CA CYS A 21 1.65 12.63 11.41
C CYS A 21 0.68 11.44 11.28
N SER A 22 0.49 10.90 10.07
CA SER A 22 -0.37 9.73 9.89
C SER A 22 0.26 8.50 10.53
N MET A 23 -0.39 7.93 11.56
CA MET A 23 0.07 6.72 12.26
C MET A 23 -0.58 5.44 11.74
N ILE A 24 -1.35 5.55 10.66
CA ILE A 24 -2.08 4.46 10.00
C ILE A 24 -1.85 4.63 8.50
N GLY A 25 -1.55 3.54 7.81
CA GLY A 25 -1.32 3.58 6.37
C GLY A 25 -1.36 2.18 5.81
N MET A 26 -2.35 1.93 4.94
CA MET A 26 -2.42 0.74 4.13
C MET A 26 -2.08 1.11 2.69
N SER A 27 -1.33 0.27 2.02
CA SER A 27 -1.04 0.40 0.59
C SER A 27 -1.22 -0.95 -0.09
N PHE A 28 -1.68 -0.92 -1.33
CA PHE A 28 -2.13 -2.10 -2.04
C PHE A 28 -1.50 -2.11 -3.42
N PHE A 29 -1.00 -3.27 -3.81
CA PHE A 29 -0.29 -3.44 -5.07
C PHE A 29 -0.89 -4.59 -5.87
N PRO A 30 -0.94 -4.48 -7.22
CA PRO A 30 -0.37 -3.40 -8.04
C PRO A 30 -1.04 -2.05 -7.84
N GLU A 31 -0.28 -0.96 -8.01
CA GLU A 31 -0.86 0.39 -8.05
C GLU A 31 -1.69 0.60 -9.32
N THR A 32 -1.30 -0.07 -10.41
CA THR A 32 -2.09 -0.11 -11.64
C THR A 32 -3.42 -0.82 -11.41
N LYS A 33 -4.48 -0.28 -12.00
CA LYS A 33 -5.82 -0.90 -11.91
C LYS A 33 -5.97 -2.11 -12.84
N GLU A 34 -5.24 -2.13 -13.95
CA GLU A 34 -5.25 -3.26 -14.88
C GLU A 34 -4.23 -4.32 -14.45
N ILE A 35 -4.69 -5.57 -14.41
CA ILE A 35 -3.91 -6.73 -13.95
C ILE A 35 -4.10 -7.93 -14.88
N SER A 36 -3.19 -8.91 -14.81
CA SER A 36 -3.31 -10.19 -15.52
C SER A 36 -4.28 -11.15 -14.82
N LEU A 37 -4.53 -12.30 -15.45
CA LEU A 37 -5.44 -13.31 -14.88
C LEU A 37 -4.85 -14.07 -13.67
N ASN A 38 -3.53 -13.99 -13.42
CA ASN A 38 -2.85 -14.70 -12.33
C ASN A 38 -1.90 -13.78 -11.54
N SER A 39 -2.23 -12.49 -11.45
CA SER A 39 -1.46 -11.47 -10.73
C SER A 39 -1.22 -11.83 -9.27
N MET A 40 -0.08 -11.42 -8.73
CA MET A 40 0.17 -11.45 -7.28
C MET A 40 -0.47 -10.23 -6.61
N PHE A 41 -0.42 -10.11 -5.29
CA PHE A 41 -0.89 -8.90 -4.61
C PHE A 41 0.01 -8.64 -3.40
N ILE A 42 0.36 -7.38 -3.18
CA ILE A 42 1.07 -6.98 -1.95
C ILE A 42 0.14 -6.07 -1.16
N ILE A 43 -0.10 -6.43 0.10
CA ILE A 43 -0.78 -5.57 1.07
C ILE A 43 0.25 -5.12 2.08
N GLN A 44 0.43 -3.81 2.19
CA GLN A 44 1.41 -3.19 3.06
C GLN A 44 0.73 -2.42 4.18
N GLY A 45 1.22 -2.59 5.40
CA GLY A 45 0.77 -1.85 6.58
C GLY A 45 1.92 -1.10 7.23
N TYR A 46 1.76 0.20 7.41
CA TYR A 46 2.67 1.08 8.13
C TYR A 46 2.17 1.38 9.57
N ALA A 47 3.10 1.54 10.50
CA ALA A 47 2.85 1.90 11.89
C ALA A 47 1.82 0.97 12.56
N PHE A 48 0.63 1.48 12.92
CA PHE A 48 -0.39 0.66 13.58
C PHE A 48 -1.05 -0.37 12.64
N SER A 49 -0.99 -0.17 11.33
CA SER A 49 -1.55 -1.08 10.33
C SER A 49 -0.79 -2.41 10.19
N GLN A 50 0.41 -2.52 10.77
CA GLN A 50 1.14 -3.80 10.83
C GLN A 50 0.34 -4.91 11.54
N LYS A 51 -0.59 -4.55 12.45
CA LYS A 51 -1.46 -5.53 13.13
C LYS A 51 -2.35 -6.28 12.13
N THR A 52 -2.87 -5.58 11.11
CA THR A 52 -3.71 -6.13 10.06
C THR A 52 -2.89 -7.07 9.18
N ILE A 53 -1.67 -6.68 8.83
CA ILE A 53 -0.77 -7.56 8.07
C ILE A 53 -0.48 -8.87 8.82
N LYS A 54 -0.26 -8.78 10.13
CA LYS A 54 0.00 -9.97 10.97
C LYS A 54 -1.23 -10.88 11.11
N SER A 55 -2.45 -10.31 11.09
CA SER A 55 -3.67 -11.10 11.25
C SER A 55 -3.99 -11.97 10.02
N PHE A 56 -3.44 -11.65 8.85
CA PHE A 56 -3.58 -12.47 7.64
C PHE A 56 -2.98 -13.89 7.75
N LYS A 57 -2.24 -14.21 8.82
CA LYS A 57 -1.85 -15.61 9.10
C LYS A 57 -3.05 -16.51 9.43
N GLU A 58 -4.11 -15.92 9.96
CA GLU A 58 -5.31 -16.61 10.43
C GLU A 58 -6.54 -16.16 9.63
N ASN A 59 -6.56 -14.90 9.22
CA ASN A 59 -7.65 -14.28 8.48
C ASN A 59 -7.51 -14.48 6.97
N LYS A 60 -8.64 -14.72 6.32
CA LYS A 60 -8.71 -14.90 4.87
C LYS A 60 -8.86 -13.56 4.16
N VAL A 61 -8.25 -13.49 2.98
CA VAL A 61 -8.32 -12.35 2.07
C VAL A 61 -8.95 -12.83 0.76
N TYR A 62 -9.79 -11.99 0.17
CA TYR A 62 -10.54 -12.33 -1.03
C TYR A 62 -10.56 -11.19 -2.04
N LEU A 63 -10.74 -11.57 -3.29
CA LEU A 63 -11.25 -10.71 -4.34
C LEU A 63 -12.72 -11.02 -4.59
N LYS A 64 -13.59 -10.01 -4.51
CA LYS A 64 -15.02 -10.11 -4.81
C LYS A 64 -15.33 -9.46 -6.15
N SER A 65 -15.86 -10.22 -7.10
CA SER A 65 -16.32 -9.69 -8.39
C SER A 65 -17.60 -8.86 -8.24
N GLU A 66 -17.92 -8.05 -9.25
CA GLU A 66 -19.20 -7.33 -9.33
C GLU A 66 -20.42 -8.25 -9.29
N ASN A 67 -20.28 -9.49 -9.78
CA ASN A 67 -21.33 -10.51 -9.76
C ASN A 67 -21.43 -11.25 -8.41
N GLY A 68 -20.60 -10.89 -7.43
CA GLY A 68 -20.63 -11.45 -6.08
C GLY A 68 -19.81 -12.73 -5.87
N GLU A 69 -19.13 -13.23 -6.90
CA GLU A 69 -18.21 -14.37 -6.76
C GLU A 69 -16.95 -13.96 -5.99
N PHE A 70 -16.46 -14.87 -5.13
CA PHE A 70 -15.25 -14.69 -4.35
C PHE A 70 -14.12 -15.57 -4.88
N VAL A 71 -12.93 -14.99 -4.98
CA VAL A 71 -11.67 -15.71 -5.20
C VAL A 71 -10.80 -15.51 -3.97
N GLU A 72 -10.43 -16.60 -3.30
CA GLU A 72 -9.52 -16.54 -2.15
C GLU A 72 -8.11 -16.15 -2.62
N LEU A 73 -7.46 -15.30 -1.83
CA LEU A 73 -6.05 -14.94 -1.99
C LEU A 73 -5.24 -15.74 -0.99
N ASN A 74 -4.41 -16.66 -1.51
CA ASN A 74 -3.52 -17.49 -0.72
C ASN A 74 -2.30 -16.67 -0.29
N LEU A 75 -2.12 -16.53 1.02
CA LEU A 75 -0.92 -15.90 1.60
C LEU A 75 0.32 -16.72 1.22
N GLN A 76 1.28 -16.08 0.57
CA GLN A 76 2.58 -16.66 0.23
C GLN A 76 3.59 -16.42 1.35
N GLU A 77 3.72 -15.16 1.77
CA GLU A 77 4.71 -14.75 2.76
C GLU A 77 4.30 -13.44 3.46
N ILE A 78 4.80 -13.25 4.69
CA ILE A 78 4.77 -11.96 5.38
C ILE A 78 6.21 -11.50 5.62
N LEU A 79 6.53 -10.33 5.07
CA LEU A 79 7.84 -9.69 5.20
C LEU A 79 7.74 -8.56 6.23
N ILE A 80 8.60 -8.61 7.26
CA ILE A 80 8.66 -7.58 8.30
C ILE A 80 9.84 -6.67 7.99
N GLY A 81 9.53 -5.44 7.60
CA GLY A 81 10.51 -4.41 7.32
C GLY A 81 10.95 -3.64 8.57
N GLN A 82 11.94 -2.78 8.39
CA GLN A 82 12.29 -1.78 9.39
C GLN A 82 11.24 -0.67 9.45
N LYS A 83 11.40 0.28 10.39
CA LYS A 83 10.58 1.51 10.48
C LYS A 83 9.07 1.24 10.54
N LYS A 84 8.65 0.16 11.20
CA LYS A 84 7.23 -0.21 11.40
C LYS A 84 6.48 -0.48 10.08
N LEU A 85 7.14 -1.09 9.11
CA LEU A 85 6.54 -1.53 7.85
C LEU A 85 6.38 -3.05 7.84
N SER A 86 5.26 -3.56 7.38
CA SER A 86 5.08 -4.99 7.10
C SER A 86 4.31 -5.19 5.81
N GLN A 87 4.63 -6.25 5.07
CA GLN A 87 4.01 -6.59 3.80
C GLN A 87 3.53 -8.04 3.83
N ALA A 88 2.38 -8.30 3.25
CA ALA A 88 1.88 -9.65 2.97
C ALA A 88 1.74 -9.82 1.46
N ILE A 89 2.28 -10.92 0.94
CA ILE A 89 2.25 -11.28 -0.48
C ILE A 89 1.19 -12.35 -0.68
N PHE A 90 0.35 -12.19 -1.68
CA PHE A 90 -0.73 -13.12 -2.00
C PHE A 90 -0.73 -13.54 -3.47
N CYS A 91 -1.26 -14.72 -3.74
CA CYS A 91 -1.62 -15.20 -5.07
C CYS A 91 -3.08 -15.67 -5.08
N PRO A 92 -3.83 -15.48 -6.18
CA PRO A 92 -5.19 -15.98 -6.28
C PRO A 92 -5.19 -17.52 -6.25
N ALA A 93 -6.13 -18.10 -5.51
CA ALA A 93 -6.28 -19.55 -5.40
C ALA A 93 -6.74 -20.21 -6.70
N THR A 94 -7.35 -19.42 -7.59
CA THR A 94 -7.80 -19.84 -8.92
C THR A 94 -7.56 -18.71 -9.91
N GLU A 95 -7.35 -19.06 -11.17
CA GLU A 95 -7.24 -18.07 -12.26
C GLU A 95 -8.46 -17.13 -12.26
N LEU A 96 -8.19 -15.83 -12.38
CA LEU A 96 -9.21 -14.79 -12.42
C LEU A 96 -9.94 -14.80 -13.77
N LYS A 97 -11.19 -14.34 -13.78
CA LYS A 97 -11.96 -14.21 -15.01
C LYS A 97 -11.48 -12.99 -15.79
N PRO A 98 -11.41 -13.02 -17.13
CA PRO A 98 -11.03 -11.86 -17.94
C PRO A 98 -12.06 -10.74 -17.89
N ASN A 99 -11.60 -9.50 -18.09
CA ASN A 99 -12.41 -8.28 -18.14
C ASN A 99 -13.38 -8.13 -16.95
N THR A 100 -12.93 -8.52 -15.77
CA THR A 100 -13.75 -8.57 -14.56
C THR A 100 -13.15 -7.63 -13.52
N LYS A 101 -14.00 -6.77 -12.95
CA LYS A 101 -13.63 -5.91 -11.83
C LYS A 101 -13.76 -6.68 -10.52
N TYR A 102 -12.70 -6.65 -9.73
CA TYR A 102 -12.59 -7.30 -8.44
C TYR A 102 -12.28 -6.30 -7.33
N HIS A 103 -13.01 -6.39 -6.21
CA HIS A 103 -12.78 -5.60 -5.01
C HIS A 103 -12.11 -6.42 -3.92
N LEU A 104 -11.13 -5.83 -3.23
CA LEU A 104 -10.46 -6.47 -2.10
C LEU A 104 -11.40 -6.60 -0.89
N LYS A 105 -11.36 -7.74 -0.21
CA LYS A 105 -12.14 -8.03 0.99
C LYS A 105 -11.33 -8.83 2.02
N PHE A 106 -11.52 -8.54 3.30
CA PHE A 106 -10.97 -9.29 4.44
C PHE A 106 -12.09 -10.04 5.17
N SER A 107 -11.80 -11.21 5.73
CA SER A 107 -12.79 -12.08 6.37
C SER A 107 -13.44 -11.49 7.63
N GLU A 108 -12.74 -10.64 8.38
CA GLU A 108 -13.22 -10.08 9.66
C GLU A 108 -14.06 -8.80 9.52
N ASN A 109 -14.33 -8.33 8.30
CA ASN A 109 -15.18 -7.15 8.10
C ASN A 109 -16.66 -7.53 8.26
N ASN A 110 -17.11 -7.64 9.52
CA ASN A 110 -18.52 -7.49 9.87
C ASN A 110 -19.04 -6.15 9.29
N GLU A 111 -20.34 -6.09 8.99
CA GLU A 111 -21.07 -5.12 8.14
C GLU A 111 -20.82 -3.60 8.32
N ASN A 112 -19.98 -3.20 9.28
CA ASN A 112 -19.36 -1.88 9.34
C ASN A 112 -18.03 -1.94 8.58
N GLU A 113 -18.06 -1.82 7.24
CA GLU A 113 -16.87 -1.74 6.39
C GLU A 113 -15.86 -0.74 6.97
N THR A 114 -14.79 -1.25 7.59
CA THR A 114 -13.68 -0.42 8.05
C THR A 114 -12.94 0.14 6.85
N ASP A 115 -12.41 1.36 7.00
CA ASP A 115 -11.59 2.09 6.03
C ASP A 115 -10.32 1.33 5.58
N GLU A 116 -10.03 0.15 6.15
CA GLU A 116 -8.81 -0.64 5.89
C GLU A 116 -8.77 -1.31 4.51
N THR A 117 -9.84 -1.24 3.72
CA THR A 117 -9.85 -1.67 2.30
C THR A 117 -10.13 -0.53 1.33
N SER A 118 -10.00 0.71 1.81
CA SER A 118 -10.16 1.92 1.02
C SER A 118 -8.86 2.72 1.01
N ILE A 119 -8.60 3.41 -0.10
CA ILE A 119 -7.50 4.35 -0.23
C ILE A 119 -8.11 5.74 -0.32
N TYR A 120 -7.60 6.69 0.46
CA TYR A 120 -7.97 8.09 0.33
C TYR A 120 -7.22 8.72 -0.84
N GLU A 121 -7.94 9.16 -1.85
CA GLU A 121 -7.37 9.86 -3.00
C GLU A 121 -7.32 11.36 -2.71
N LEU A 122 -6.11 11.89 -2.49
CA LEU A 122 -5.89 13.27 -2.06
C LEU A 122 -6.47 14.30 -3.04
N ASP A 123 -6.38 14.05 -4.34
CA ASP A 123 -6.83 14.98 -5.38
C ASP A 123 -8.36 15.08 -5.43
N LYS A 124 -9.05 13.96 -5.24
CA LYS A 124 -10.52 13.89 -5.23
C LYS A 124 -11.11 14.14 -3.85
N LYS A 125 -10.30 14.06 -2.80
CA LYS A 125 -10.70 14.11 -1.39
C LYS A 125 -11.73 13.04 -1.01
N GLU A 126 -11.70 11.90 -1.70
CA GLU A 126 -12.65 10.80 -1.56
C GLU A 126 -11.92 9.51 -1.23
N SER A 127 -12.58 8.65 -0.45
CA SER A 127 -12.11 7.30 -0.17
C SER A 127 -12.67 6.34 -1.22
N GLU A 128 -11.79 5.65 -1.94
CA GLU A 128 -12.18 4.65 -2.93
C GLU A 128 -11.83 3.25 -2.43
N LYS A 129 -12.75 2.29 -2.58
CA LYS A 129 -12.48 0.88 -2.28
C LYS A 129 -11.40 0.35 -3.20
N VAL A 130 -10.47 -0.43 -2.68
CA VAL A 130 -9.43 -1.07 -3.48
C VAL A 130 -10.04 -2.03 -4.49
N TYR A 131 -9.66 -1.87 -5.75
CA TYR A 131 -10.09 -2.75 -6.84
C TYR A 131 -9.04 -2.86 -7.93
N TRP A 132 -9.17 -3.92 -8.71
CA TRP A 132 -8.45 -4.17 -9.95
C TRP A 132 -9.40 -4.68 -11.03
N ILE A 133 -9.02 -4.54 -12.29
CA ILE A 133 -9.72 -5.00 -13.48
C ILE A 133 -8.78 -5.94 -14.22
N THR A 134 -9.21 -7.17 -14.45
CA THR A 134 -8.44 -8.13 -15.21
C THR A 134 -8.48 -7.82 -16.70
N THR A 135 -7.36 -8.03 -17.38
CA THR A 135 -7.26 -7.99 -18.84
C THR A 135 -7.52 -9.38 -19.44
N ASN A 136 -7.33 -9.56 -20.75
CA ASN A 136 -7.36 -10.88 -21.40
C ASN A 136 -6.04 -11.66 -21.26
N ASN A 137 -5.02 -11.05 -20.66
CA ASN A 137 -3.69 -11.64 -20.60
C ASN A 137 -3.64 -12.66 -19.45
N LYS A 138 -3.55 -13.96 -19.80
CA LYS A 138 -3.05 -14.98 -18.87
C LYS A 138 -1.61 -14.59 -18.55
N SER A 139 -1.28 -14.41 -17.26
CA SER A 139 -0.01 -13.85 -16.77
C SER A 139 1.20 -14.14 -17.66
N VAL A 140 2.00 -13.11 -17.81
CA VAL A 140 3.35 -13.15 -18.38
C VAL A 140 4.22 -14.03 -17.47
N GLU A 141 5.23 -14.67 -18.07
CA GLU A 141 6.21 -15.53 -17.43
C GLU A 141 6.69 -14.98 -16.08
N SER A 142 6.98 -15.90 -15.16
CA SER A 142 7.57 -15.64 -13.85
C SER A 142 8.58 -14.50 -13.91
N LEU A 143 8.41 -13.52 -13.01
CA LEU A 143 9.34 -12.43 -12.65
C LEU A 143 10.66 -12.52 -13.42
N ASN A 144 10.80 -11.69 -14.46
CA ASN A 144 11.95 -11.73 -15.35
C ASN A 144 13.25 -11.72 -14.54
N SER A 145 14.04 -12.80 -14.64
CA SER A 145 15.31 -12.94 -13.93
C SER A 145 16.33 -11.88 -14.36
N ASP A 146 16.10 -11.23 -15.49
CA ASP A 146 17.00 -10.23 -16.09
C ASP A 146 16.66 -8.79 -15.69
N ILE A 147 15.82 -8.59 -14.66
CA ILE A 147 15.58 -7.26 -14.09
C ILE A 147 16.92 -6.65 -13.64
N THR A 148 17.23 -5.48 -14.20
CA THR A 148 18.41 -4.70 -13.82
C THR A 148 17.97 -3.43 -13.10
N LEU A 149 18.54 -3.19 -11.91
CA LEU A 149 18.34 -1.98 -11.11
C LEU A 149 19.55 -1.07 -11.26
N GLU A 150 19.35 0.12 -11.82
CA GLU A 150 20.38 1.15 -11.93
C GLU A 150 20.09 2.25 -10.92
N PHE A 151 20.99 2.46 -9.96
CA PHE A 151 20.86 3.56 -9.01
C PHE A 151 20.87 4.90 -9.76
N GLU A 152 19.84 5.71 -9.55
CA GLU A 152 19.73 7.03 -10.14
C GLU A 152 20.24 8.11 -9.18
N LYS A 153 19.61 8.21 -8.00
CA LYS A 153 19.90 9.27 -7.03
C LYS A 153 19.36 8.96 -5.64
N THR A 154 19.86 9.70 -4.66
CA THR A 154 19.23 9.81 -3.34
C THR A 154 18.35 11.06 -3.32
N GLN A 155 17.12 10.92 -2.84
CA GLN A 155 16.19 12.03 -2.65
C GLN A 155 15.81 12.14 -1.18
N ILE A 156 15.93 13.33 -0.60
CA ILE A 156 15.55 13.58 0.80
C ILE A 156 14.45 14.63 0.81
N THR A 157 13.26 14.22 1.23
CA THR A 157 12.12 15.12 1.42
C THR A 157 12.00 15.46 2.89
N HIS A 158 12.09 16.75 3.23
CA HIS A 158 11.99 17.21 4.62
C HIS A 158 10.54 17.49 4.96
N TYR A 159 9.99 16.73 5.91
CA TYR A 159 8.67 16.99 6.47
C TYR A 159 8.79 17.53 7.89
N GLY A 160 7.65 18.00 8.44
CA GLY A 160 7.58 18.46 9.82
C GLY A 160 7.73 17.33 10.87
N CYS A 161 7.60 16.07 10.47
CA CYS A 161 7.65 14.88 11.33
C CYS A 161 8.85 13.96 11.01
N ASP A 162 10.03 14.53 10.74
CA ASP A 162 11.25 13.88 10.22
C ASP A 162 11.36 13.83 8.67
N PRO A 163 12.58 13.84 8.12
CA PRO A 163 12.79 13.69 6.69
C PRO A 163 12.60 12.24 6.23
N GLU A 164 12.05 12.06 5.03
CA GLU A 164 12.07 10.78 4.31
C GLU A 164 13.26 10.78 3.36
N ALA A 165 14.06 9.71 3.39
CA ALA A 165 15.20 9.53 2.50
C ALA A 165 14.95 8.32 1.61
N TYR A 166 15.02 8.53 0.30
CA TYR A 166 14.78 7.52 -0.73
C TYR A 166 16.04 7.28 -1.54
N ALA A 167 16.32 6.02 -1.88
CA ALA A 167 17.19 5.65 -2.97
C ALA A 167 16.31 5.37 -4.20
N ILE A 168 16.50 6.15 -5.26
CA ILE A 168 15.74 6.04 -6.51
C ILE A 168 16.52 5.17 -7.48
N PHE A 169 15.86 4.18 -8.05
CA PHE A 169 16.43 3.26 -9.03
C PHE A 169 15.64 3.32 -10.34
N ASN A 170 16.35 3.29 -11.45
CA ASN A 170 15.79 3.02 -12.76
C ASN A 170 15.75 1.52 -12.99
N ILE A 171 14.62 1.04 -13.46
CA ILE A 171 14.36 -0.40 -13.58
C ILE A 171 14.24 -0.74 -15.04
N LYS A 172 15.18 -1.56 -15.52
CA LYS A 172 15.15 -2.11 -16.87
C LYS A 172 14.51 -3.49 -16.80
N ASN A 173 13.29 -3.58 -17.33
CA ASN A 173 12.51 -4.81 -17.41
C ASN A 173 11.93 -4.99 -18.82
N ASN A 174 11.50 -6.22 -19.14
CA ASN A 174 10.74 -6.50 -20.35
C ASN A 174 9.42 -5.71 -20.31
N PRO A 175 9.09 -4.91 -21.35
CA PRO A 175 7.85 -4.12 -21.40
C PRO A 175 6.59 -4.97 -21.34
N ASP A 176 6.67 -6.25 -21.73
CA ASP A 176 5.52 -7.15 -21.74
C ASP A 176 5.28 -7.81 -20.37
N SER A 177 6.20 -7.68 -19.40
CA SER A 177 6.05 -8.30 -18.08
C SER A 177 5.22 -7.45 -17.13
N GLU A 178 4.33 -8.12 -16.38
CA GLU A 178 3.65 -7.47 -15.26
C GLU A 178 4.67 -7.11 -14.19
N ILE A 179 4.71 -5.83 -13.82
CA ILE A 179 5.74 -5.28 -12.95
C ILE A 179 5.42 -5.60 -11.49
N TRP A 180 6.25 -6.44 -10.88
CA TRP A 180 6.15 -6.87 -9.48
C TRP A 180 7.41 -6.53 -8.70
N TYR A 181 7.69 -5.25 -8.50
CA TYR A 181 8.75 -4.84 -7.59
C TYR A 181 8.28 -3.69 -6.69
N LYS A 182 8.62 -3.79 -5.40
CA LYS A 182 8.54 -2.69 -4.45
C LYS A 182 9.77 -2.73 -3.55
N THR A 183 10.56 -1.67 -3.60
CA THR A 183 11.72 -1.43 -2.72
C THR A 183 11.34 -0.51 -1.57
#